data_AF-A0A4Y2E760-F1
#
_entry.id   AF-A0A4Y2E760-F1
#
_cell.length_a   1.000
_cell.length_b   1.000
_cell.length_c   1.000
_cell.angle_alpha   90.00
_cell.angle_beta   90.00
_cell.angle_gamma   90.00
#
_symmetry.space_group_name_H-M   'P 1'
#
loop_
_entity.id
_entity.type
_entity.pdbx_description
1 polymer ?
#
loop_
_entity_poly.entity_id
_entity_poly.type
_entity_poly.pdbx_seq_one_letter_code
_entity_poly.pdbx_strand_id
1 'polypeptide(L)' 'MRLGLPSTAVVGDRFGVSDRAVDAIASSVLPDVGLITSNNSDLMVDGNKLIREKAKVRKDLEFQALSEAQALPLKGL' A
#
# COMPACT_ATOMS: atom_id res chain seq x y z
N MET A 1 14.35 -11.42 -4.09
CA MET A 1 14.04 -9.99 -4.36
C MET A 1 12.62 -9.65 -3.86
N ARG A 2 12.45 -8.93 -2.75
CA ARG A 2 11.11 -8.73 -2.12
C ARG A 2 10.25 -7.68 -2.83
N LEU A 3 9.02 -8.04 -3.20
CA LEU A 3 8.04 -7.14 -3.82
C LEU A 3 7.55 -6.09 -2.81
N GLY A 4 7.74 -4.81 -3.16
CA GLY A 4 7.02 -3.72 -2.50
C GLY A 4 5.69 -3.54 -3.24
N LEU A 5 4.57 -3.70 -2.56
CA LEU A 5 3.22 -3.54 -3.13
C LEU A 5 2.57 -2.23 -2.62
N PRO A 6 3.10 -1.05 -3.00
CA PRO A 6 2.62 0.23 -2.48
C PRO A 6 1.17 0.51 -2.89
N SER A 7 0.75 0.13 -4.10
CA SER A 7 -0.64 0.28 -4.53
C SER A 7 -1.61 -0.52 -3.66
N THR A 8 -1.24 -1.76 -3.28
CA THR A 8 -2.06 -2.58 -2.39
C THR A 8 -2.10 -2.01 -0.98
N ALA A 9 -1.01 -1.42 -0.50
CA ALA A 9 -0.97 -0.71 0.79
C ALA A 9 -1.87 0.54 0.80
N VAL A 10 -1.87 1.34 -0.28
CA VAL A 10 -2.76 2.51 -0.45
C VAL A 10 -4.23 2.10 -0.41
N VAL A 11 -4.59 1.06 -1.17
CA VAL A 11 -5.96 0.53 -1.21
C VAL A 11 -6.34 -0.02 0.16
N GLY A 12 -5.46 -0.80 0.79
CA GLY A 12 -5.69 -1.35 2.12
C GLY A 12 -5.94 -0.28 3.18
N ASP A 13 -5.14 0.79 3.20
CA ASP A 13 -5.32 1.93 4.13
C ASP A 13 -6.66 2.63 3.88
N ARG A 14 -7.03 2.84 2.62
CA ARG A 14 -8.30 3.48 2.22
C ARG A 14 -9.54 2.71 2.69
N PHE A 15 -9.46 1.38 2.74
CA PHE A 15 -10.55 0.50 3.17
C PHE A 15 -10.40 -0.01 4.62
N GLY A 16 -9.42 0.50 5.37
CA GLY A 16 -9.19 0.08 6.76
C GLY A 16 -8.75 -1.38 6.92
N VAL A 17 -8.20 -1.99 5.86
CA VAL A 17 -7.73 -3.37 5.86
C VAL A 17 -6.46 -3.47 6.70
N SER A 18 -6.40 -4.49 7.55
CA SER A 18 -5.21 -4.76 8.36
C SER A 18 -4.02 -5.16 7.48
N ASP A 19 -2.81 -4.78 7.87
CA ASP A 19 -1.61 -5.06 7.07
C ASP A 19 -1.39 -6.57 6.89
N ARG A 20 -1.78 -7.35 7.90
CA ARG A 20 -1.77 -8.82 7.83
C ARG A 20 -2.75 -9.39 6.81
N ALA A 21 -3.93 -8.77 6.66
CA ALA A 21 -4.90 -9.16 5.64
C ALA A 21 -4.45 -8.73 4.24
N VAL A 22 -3.87 -7.54 4.10
CA VAL A 22 -3.26 -7.08 2.83
C VAL A 22 -2.14 -8.01 2.39
N ASP A 23 -1.27 -8.44 3.32
CA ASP A 23 -0.19 -9.39 3.07
C ASP A 23 -0.71 -10.77 2.64
N ALA A 24 -1.75 -11.28 3.30
CA ALA A 24 -2.39 -12.55 2.95
C ALA A 24 -3.05 -12.52 1.56
N ILE A 25 -3.78 -11.44 1.24
CA ILE A 25 -4.43 -11.25 -0.07
C ILE A 25 -3.38 -11.11 -1.17
N ALA A 26 -2.35 -10.30 -0.95
CA ALA A 26 -1.26 -10.16 -1.90
C ALA A 26 -0.56 -11.51 -2.12
N SER A 27 -0.26 -12.23 -1.05
CA SER A 27 0.40 -13.53 -1.12
C SER A 27 -0.45 -14.60 -1.81
N SER A 28 -1.78 -14.56 -1.70
CA SER A 28 -2.66 -15.51 -2.39
C SER A 28 -2.79 -15.21 -3.89
N VAL A 29 -2.74 -13.94 -4.29
CA VAL A 29 -2.89 -13.53 -5.71
C VAL A 29 -1.61 -13.73 -6.52
N LEU A 30 -0.44 -13.67 -5.88
CA LEU A 30 0.86 -13.77 -6.57
C LEU A 30 1.09 -15.10 -7.32
N PRO A 31 0.67 -16.27 -6.80
CA PRO A 31 0.65 -17.52 -7.57
C PRO A 31 -0.33 -17.50 -8.74
N ASP A 32 -1.52 -16.92 -8.56
CA ASP A 32 -2.58 -16.88 -9.58
C ASP A 32 -2.17 -16.06 -10.80
N VAL A 33 -1.38 -15.00 -10.60
CA VAL A 33 -0.82 -14.18 -11.68
C VAL A 33 0.55 -14.67 -12.15
N GLY A 34 1.01 -15.83 -11.69
CA GLY A 34 2.26 -16.46 -12.11
C GLY A 34 3.53 -15.75 -11.64
N LEU A 35 3.43 -14.81 -10.70
CA LEU A 35 4.57 -14.06 -10.17
C LEU A 35 5.38 -14.88 -9.16
N ILE A 36 4.73 -15.82 -8.46
CA ILE A 36 5.40 -16.75 -7.54
C ILE A 36 5.04 -18.17 -7.95
N THR A 37 5.99 -18.86 -8.57
CA THR A 37 5.96 -20.32 -8.68
C THR A 37 6.45 -20.93 -7.37
N SER A 38 5.96 -22.11 -6.98
CA SER A 38 6.31 -22.80 -5.71
C SER A 38 7.82 -22.96 -5.43
N ASN A 39 8.67 -22.82 -6.45
CA ASN A 39 10.12 -22.92 -6.36
C ASN A 39 10.86 -21.58 -6.13
N ASN A 40 10.18 -20.43 -6.17
CA ASN A 40 10.81 -19.11 -6.13
C ASN A 40 10.29 -18.30 -4.92
N SER A 41 10.87 -18.52 -3.74
CA SER A 41 10.55 -17.78 -2.49
C SER A 41 11.07 -16.34 -2.48
N ASP A 42 11.80 -15.95 -3.52
CA ASP A 42 12.46 -14.65 -3.62
C ASP A 42 11.50 -13.47 -3.66
N LEU A 43 10.29 -13.68 -4.21
CA LEU A 43 9.27 -12.65 -4.45
C LEU A 43 8.22 -12.57 -3.34
N MET A 44 8.41 -13.29 -2.22
CA MET A 44 7.49 -13.24 -1.08
C MET A 44 7.27 -11.80 -0.60
N VAL A 45 6.01 -11.48 -0.32
CA VAL A 45 5.63 -10.21 0.30
C VAL A 45 6.21 -10.19 1.72
N ASP A 46 6.83 -9.06 2.06
CA ASP A 46 7.37 -8.85 3.39
C ASP A 46 6.42 -7.93 4.15
N GLY A 47 5.66 -8.53 5.08
CA GLY A 47 4.71 -7.79 5.91
C GLY A 47 5.34 -6.60 6.65
N ASN A 48 6.60 -6.70 7.07
CA ASN A 48 7.28 -5.56 7.72
C ASN A 48 7.59 -4.44 6.73
N LYS A 49 7.89 -4.79 5.47
CA LYS A 49 8.08 -3.82 4.38
C LYS A 49 6.75 -3.16 4.00
N LEU A 50 5.65 -3.92 3.96
CA LEU A 50 4.30 -3.38 3.75
C LEU A 50 3.94 -2.32 4.80
N ILE A 51 4.09 -2.65 6.09
CA ILE A 51 3.79 -1.72 7.19
C ILE A 51 4.55 -0.40 7.03
N ARG A 52 5.83 -0.48 6.64
CA ARG A 52 6.66 0.71 6.37
C ARG A 52 6.17 1.51 5.17
N GLU A 53 5.84 0.85 4.07
CA GLU A 53 5.34 1.53 2.87
C GLU A 53 3.97 2.17 3.13
N LYS A 54 3.08 1.51 3.87
CA LYS A 54 1.80 2.10 4.31
C LYS A 54 2.02 3.35 5.18
N ALA A 55 2.98 3.31 6.11
CA ALA A 55 3.30 4.45 6.94
C ALA A 55 3.91 5.64 6.16
N LYS A 56 4.60 5.38 5.04
CA LYS A 56 5.06 6.44 4.11
C LYS A 56 3.90 7.01 3.33
N VAL A 57 3.11 6.14 2.69
CA VAL A 57 1.92 6.53 1.92
C VAL A 57 0.99 7.41 2.76
N ARG A 58 0.75 7.06 4.02
CA ARG A 58 -0.10 7.87 4.91
C ARG A 58 0.46 9.28 5.10
N LYS A 59 1.77 9.41 5.35
CA LYS A 59 2.42 10.73 5.47
C LYS A 59 2.31 11.52 4.17
N ASP A 60 2.56 10.87 3.04
CA ASP A 60 2.49 11.53 1.73
C ASP A 60 1.06 12.01 1.43
N LEU A 61 0.05 11.19 1.78
CA LEU A 61 -1.36 11.56 1.65
C LEU A 61 -1.74 12.73 2.57
N GLU A 62 -1.25 12.74 3.81
CA GLU A 62 -1.45 13.85 4.75
C GLU A 62 -0.82 15.14 4.23
N PHE A 63 0.41 15.08 3.71
CA PHE A 63 1.07 16.23 3.08
C PHE A 63 0.32 16.73 1.86
N GLN A 64 -0.16 15.82 1.01
CA GLN A 64 -0.96 16.16 -0.15
C GLN A 64 -2.29 16.82 0.27
N ALA A 65 -3.00 16.25 1.24
CA ALA A 65 -4.25 16.80 1.75
C ALA A 65 -4.08 18.19 2.37
N LEU A 66 -2.99 18.42 3.11
CA LEU A 66 -2.67 19.74 3.66
C LEU A 66 -2.33 20.75 2.56
N SER A 67 -1.59 20.32 1.54
CA SER A 67 -1.26 21.14 0.38
C SER A 67 -2.51 21.51 -0.42
N GLU A 68 -3.41 20.56 -0.66
CA GLU A 68 -4.68 20.78 -1.35
C GLU A 68 -5.61 21.69 -0.55
N ALA A 69 -5.67 21.52 0.78
CA ALA A 69 -6.44 22.39 1.67
C ALA A 69 -5.95 23.85 1.66
N GLN A 70 -4.64 24.07 1.55
CA GLN A 70 -4.04 25.42 1.45
C GLN A 70 -4.20 26.03 0.05
N ALA A 71 -4.36 25.20 -0.98
CA ALA A 71 -4.57 25.64 -2.36
C ALA A 71 -6.04 25.96 -2.69
N LEU A 72 -6.99 25.61 -1.81
CA LEU A 72 -8.40 25.97 -1.98
C LEU A 72 -8.57 27.49 -1.77
N PRO A 73 -8.98 28.26 -2.80
CA PRO A 73 -9.30 29.66 -2.60
C PRO A 73 -10.58 29.76 -1.75
N LEU A 74 -10.58 30.65 -0.75
CA LEU A 74 -11.77 31.11 -0.03
C LEU A 74 -12.71 31.84 -1.00
N LYS A 75 -13.32 31.11 -1.95
CA LYS A 75 -14.35 31.62 -2.85
C LYS A 75 -15.69 31.26 -2.25
N GLY A 76 -16.22 32.17 -1.45
CA GLY A 76 -17.57 32.07 -0.91
C GLY A 76 -17.70 32.66 0.49
N LEU A 77 -17.42 33.96 0.61
CA LEU A 77 -18.05 34.81 1.62
C LEU A 77 -19.02 35.74 0.89
#